data_AF-A0A958WNQ5-F1
#
_entry.id   AF-A0A958WNQ5-F1
#
_cell.length_a   1.000
_cell.length_b   1.000
_cell.length_c   1.000
_cell.angle_alpha   90.00
_cell.angle_beta   90.00
_cell.angle_gamma   90.00
#
_symmetry.space_group_name_H-M   'P 1'
#
loop_
_entity.id
_entity.type
_entity.pdbx_description
1 polymer ?
#
loop_
_entity_poly.entity_id
_entity_poly.type
_entity_poly.pdbx_seq_one_letter_code
_entity_poly.pdbx_strand_id
1 'polypeptide(L)'
;MTTKRTIERLGVFINALGITISEFERSVNMGNGYIGKQLRRKGSIGSHIIEKILVKYPQLNVVWLMTGKERMITSKSKAHMVASKHELRASA
;
A
#
# COMPACT_ATOMS: atom_id res chain seq x y z
N MET A 1 -11.90 21.74 0.20
CA MET A 1 -11.66 20.35 0.66
C MET A 1 -10.41 19.83 -0.03
N THR A 2 -9.40 19.38 0.72
CA THR A 2 -8.11 18.95 0.14
C THR A 2 -8.18 17.47 -0.23
N THR A 3 -8.19 17.16 -1.52
CA THR A 3 -8.16 15.77 -2.01
C THR A 3 -6.82 15.12 -1.70
N LYS A 4 -6.81 13.97 -1.02
CA LYS A 4 -5.58 13.21 -0.76
C LYS A 4 -4.91 12.81 -2.07
N ARG A 5 -3.58 12.83 -2.13
CA ARG A 5 -2.78 12.31 -3.25
C ARG A 5 -2.68 10.78 -3.17
N THR A 6 -2.29 10.16 -4.27
CA THR A 6 -2.06 8.71 -4.36
C THR A 6 -1.11 8.21 -3.29
N ILE A 7 -0.01 8.94 -3.02
CA ILE A 7 0.95 8.57 -1.98
C ILE A 7 0.35 8.61 -0.57
N GLU A 8 -0.54 9.56 -0.28
CA GLU A 8 -1.19 9.67 1.03
C GLU A 8 -2.19 8.53 1.23
N ARG A 9 -2.92 8.15 0.17
CA ARG A 9 -3.81 6.98 0.20
C ARG A 9 -3.03 5.67 0.34
N LEU A 10 -1.85 5.56 -0.28
CA LEU A 10 -0.97 4.43 -0.05
C LEU A 10 -0.55 4.35 1.43
N GLY A 11 -0.21 5.49 2.06
CA GLY A 11 0.08 5.54 3.49
C GLY A 11 -1.08 5.06 4.37
N VAL A 12 -2.33 5.41 4.01
CA VAL A 12 -3.53 4.90 4.71
C VAL A 12 -3.65 3.39 4.57
N PHE A 13 -3.40 2.84 3.38
CA PHE A 13 -3.43 1.40 3.17
C PHE A 13 -2.35 0.66 3.96
N ILE A 14 -1.11 1.18 3.98
CA ILE A 14 0.01 0.61 4.77
C ILE A 14 -0.36 0.57 6.25
N ASN A 15 -0.93 1.65 6.78
CA ASN A 15 -1.39 1.69 8.17
C ASN A 15 -2.51 0.65 8.43
N ALA A 16 -3.45 0.49 7.49
CA ALA A 16 -4.51 -0.51 7.60
C ALA A 16 -3.99 -1.97 7.56
N LEU A 17 -2.83 -2.22 6.94
CA LEU A 17 -2.14 -3.51 7.01
C LEU A 17 -1.48 -3.75 8.38
N GLY A 18 -1.25 -2.70 9.18
CA GLY A 18 -0.59 -2.80 10.49
C GLY A 18 0.91 -3.10 10.41
N ILE A 19 1.56 -2.75 9.31
CA ILE A 19 3.01 -2.91 9.10
C ILE A 19 3.68 -1.54 8.93
N THR A 20 4.98 -1.48 9.20
CA THR A 20 5.77 -0.27 8.96
C THR A 20 5.97 0.00 7.46
N ILE A 21 6.29 1.25 7.11
CA ILE A 21 6.64 1.63 5.73
C ILE A 21 7.81 0.78 5.22
N SER A 22 8.84 0.57 6.04
CA SER A 22 10.02 -0.21 5.65
C SER A 22 9.67 -1.68 5.41
N GLU A 23 8.78 -2.28 6.20
CA GLU A 23 8.29 -3.64 5.95
C GLU A 23 7.50 -3.72 4.64
N PHE A 24 6.65 -2.73 4.37
CA PHE A 24 5.93 -2.65 3.11
C PHE A 24 6.88 -2.51 1.91
N GLU A 25 7.87 -1.62 1.98
CA GLU A 25 8.85 -1.44 0.90
C GLU A 25 9.61 -2.74 0.59
N ARG A 26 10.01 -3.49 1.63
CA ARG A 26 10.62 -4.81 1.44
C ARG A 26 9.66 -5.80 0.80
N SER A 27 8.38 -5.80 1.18
CA SER A 27 7.39 -6.75 0.65
C SER A 27 7.12 -6.58 -0.85
N VAL A 28 7.31 -5.37 -1.39
CA VAL A 28 7.16 -5.04 -2.83
C VAL A 28 8.50 -4.89 -3.56
N ASN A 29 9.60 -5.34 -2.92
CA ASN A 29 10.96 -5.28 -3.46
C ASN A 29 11.36 -3.86 -3.94
N MET A 30 11.12 -2.88 -3.06
CA MET A 30 11.52 -1.48 -3.22
C MET A 30 12.71 -1.14 -2.33
N GLY A 31 13.52 -0.17 -2.76
CA GLY A 31 14.58 0.38 -1.93
C GLY A 31 14.00 1.08 -0.69
N ASN A 32 14.62 0.83 0.47
CA ASN A 32 14.23 1.43 1.74
C ASN A 32 14.17 2.97 1.64
N GLY A 33 13.09 3.56 2.13
CA GLY A 33 12.86 4.99 2.26
C GLY A 33 12.23 5.69 1.06
N TYR A 34 11.92 5.01 -0.05
CA TYR A 34 11.24 5.62 -1.19
C TYR A 34 9.86 6.18 -0.81
N ILE A 35 8.97 5.35 -0.28
CA ILE A 35 7.61 5.71 0.11
C ILE A 35 7.65 6.75 1.24
N GLY A 36 8.52 6.56 2.22
CA GLY A 36 8.71 7.54 3.30
C GLY A 36 9.13 8.92 2.76
N LYS A 37 10.04 8.97 1.78
CA LYS A 37 10.45 10.21 1.10
C LYS A 37 9.30 10.82 0.30
N GLN A 38 8.53 10.01 -0.43
CA GLN A 38 7.38 10.51 -1.21
C GLN A 38 6.28 11.05 -0.29
N LEU A 39 5.99 10.41 0.85
CA LEU A 39 5.02 10.90 1.83
C LEU A 39 5.42 12.28 2.37
N ARG A 40 6.67 12.44 2.82
CA ARG A 40 7.18 13.73 3.33
C ARG A 40 7.13 14.85 2.30
N ARG A 41 7.44 14.53 1.04
CA ARG A 41 7.49 15.51 -0.06
C ARG A 41 6.15 15.71 -0.76
N LYS A 42 5.09 15.01 -0.31
CA LYS A 42 3.81 14.94 -1.02
C LYS A 42 3.99 14.57 -2.50
N GLY A 43 4.95 13.71 -2.81
CA GLY A 43 5.34 13.39 -4.18
C GLY A 43 4.35 12.48 -4.91
N SER A 44 4.76 12.04 -6.09
CA SER A 44 3.99 11.13 -6.95
C SER A 44 4.61 9.72 -6.94
N ILE A 45 3.81 8.76 -7.39
CA ILE A 45 4.24 7.37 -7.55
C ILE A 45 4.09 7.03 -9.04
N GLY A 46 5.11 6.42 -9.64
CA GLY A 46 5.06 5.95 -11.03
C GLY A 46 4.22 4.68 -11.18
N SER A 47 3.73 4.42 -12.41
CA SER A 47 2.91 3.23 -12.71
C SER A 47 3.59 1.91 -12.35
N HIS A 48 4.88 1.76 -12.67
CA HIS A 48 5.65 0.55 -12.36
C HIS A 48 5.67 0.19 -10.87
N ILE A 49 5.60 1.19 -9.96
CA ILE A 49 5.50 0.95 -8.52
C ILE A 49 4.09 0.50 -8.15
N ILE A 50 3.07 1.12 -8.75
CA ILE A 50 1.66 0.72 -8.54
C ILE A 50 1.47 -0.73 -8.99
N GLU A 51 2.02 -1.12 -10.13
CA GLU A 51 1.98 -2.50 -10.63
C GLU A 51 2.58 -3.49 -9.63
N LYS A 52 3.79 -3.22 -9.10
CA LYS A 52 4.41 -4.05 -8.04
C LYS A 52 3.53 -4.18 -6.81
N ILE A 53 2.91 -3.07 -6.39
CA ILE A 53 2.00 -3.06 -5.24
C ILE A 53 0.78 -3.92 -5.52
N LEU A 54 0.14 -3.79 -6.68
CA LEU A 54 -1.08 -4.54 -7.02
C LEU A 54 -0.81 -6.04 -7.21
N VAL A 55 0.38 -6.41 -7.69
CA VAL A 55 0.81 -7.82 -7.74
C VAL A 55 0.94 -8.39 -6.32
N LYS A 56 1.56 -7.66 -5.38
CA LYS A 56 1.74 -8.12 -4.00
C LYS A 56 0.46 -8.03 -3.16
N TYR A 57 -0.36 -7.04 -3.44
CA TYR A 57 -1.57 -6.70 -2.69
C TYR A 57 -2.78 -6.62 -3.63
N PRO A 58 -3.24 -7.75 -4.20
CA PRO A 58 -4.37 -7.78 -5.14
C PRO A 58 -5.70 -7.36 -4.49
N GLN A 59 -5.77 -7.31 -3.15
CA GLN A 59 -6.90 -6.77 -2.42
C GLN A 59 -7.02 -5.25 -2.51
N LEU A 60 -5.94 -4.53 -2.83
CA LEU A 60 -5.96 -3.08 -2.94
C LEU A 60 -6.73 -2.67 -4.19
N ASN A 61 -7.73 -1.81 -4.02
CA ASN A 61 -8.47 -1.24 -5.13
C ASN A 61 -7.69 -0.09 -5.77
N VAL A 62 -7.24 -0.28 -7.02
CA VAL A 62 -6.53 0.75 -7.79
C VAL A 62 -7.37 2.01 -8.03
N VAL A 63 -8.69 1.86 -8.21
CA VAL A 63 -9.59 3.02 -8.40
C VAL A 63 -9.58 3.89 -7.15
N TRP A 64 -9.64 3.28 -5.97
CA TRP A 64 -9.51 3.99 -4.70
C TRP A 64 -8.14 4.61 -4.54
N LEU A 65 -7.07 3.86 -4.85
CA LEU A 65 -5.69 4.36 -4.76
C LEU A 65 -5.46 5.59 -5.65
N MET A 66 -6.07 5.65 -6.84
CA MET A 66 -5.85 6.73 -7.80
C MET A 66 -6.81 7.91 -7.62
N THR A 67 -8.06 7.65 -7.26
CA THR A 67 -9.12 8.66 -7.26
C THR A 67 -9.63 9.01 -5.86
N GLY A 68 -9.40 8.15 -4.88
CA GLY A 68 -10.03 8.24 -3.56
C GLY A 68 -11.51 7.88 -3.53
N LYS A 69 -12.07 7.42 -4.65
CA LYS A 69 -13.47 6.94 -4.76
C LYS A 69 -13.53 5.45 -4.50
N GLU A 70 -14.73 4.90 -4.30
CA GLU A 70 -14.95 3.48 -3.97
C GLU A 70 -14.34 3.04 -2.63
N ARG A 71 -14.35 1.73 -2.37
CA ARG A 71 -13.71 1.14 -1.19
C ARG A 71 -12.22 0.87 -1.44
N MET A 72 -11.41 1.08 -0.41
CA MET A 72 -9.96 0.77 -0.41
C MET A 72 -9.66 -0.69 -0.72
N ILE A 73 -10.44 -1.62 -0.17
CA ILE A 73 -10.25 -3.06 -0.33
C ILE A 73 -11.35 -3.62 -1.22
N THR A 74 -10.96 -4.40 -2.23
CA THR A 74 -11.90 -5.10 -3.10
C THR A 74 -12.55 -6.27 -2.35
N SER A 75 -13.85 -6.47 -2.55
CA SER A 75 -14.60 -7.55 -1.89
C SER A 75 -14.08 -8.94 -2.22
N LYS A 76 -13.36 -9.09 -3.34
CA LYS A 76 -12.81 -10.36 -3.83
C LYS A 76 -11.70 -10.93 -2.94
N SER A 77 -11.15 -10.16 -1.99
CA SER A 77 -9.95 -10.57 -1.26
C SER A 77 -9.95 -10.22 0.24
N LYS A 78 -11.12 -10.22 0.90
CA LYS A 78 -11.19 -10.13 2.37
C LYS A 78 -10.50 -11.32 3.07
N ALA A 79 -10.40 -12.47 2.41
CA ALA A 79 -9.80 -13.69 2.97
C ALA A 79 -8.28 -13.59 3.24
N HIS A 80 -7.53 -12.77 2.49
CA HIS A 80 -6.07 -12.70 2.59
C HIS A 80 -5.53 -11.79 3.71
N MET A 81 -6.31 -10.81 4.20
CA MET A 81 -5.85 -9.88 5.24
C MET A 81 -5.63 -10.55 6.61
N VAL A 82 -6.31 -11.68 6.87
CA VAL A 82 -6.15 -12.44 8.11
C VAL A 82 -4.84 -13.26 8.10
N ALA A 83 -4.40 -13.71 6.92
CA ALA A 83 -3.23 -14.56 6.76
C ALA A 83 -1.89 -13.79 6.89
N SER A 84 -1.76 -12.59 6.30
CA SER A 84 -0.48 -11.86 6.32
C SER A 84 -0.02 -11.37 7.69
N LYS A 85 -0.92 -11.26 8.67
CA LYS A 85 -0.53 -10.90 10.05
C LYS A 85 0.28 -12.00 10.75
N HIS A 86 0.12 -13.26 10.32
CA HIS A 86 0.81 -14.42 10.89
C HIS A 86 2.13 -14.74 10.17
N GLU A 87 2.21 -14.58 8.84
CA GLU A 87 3.38 -14.98 8.06
C GLU A 87 4.59 -14.04 8.23
N LEU A 88 4.38 -12.74 8.46
CA LEU A 88 5.48 -11.78 8.63
C LEU A 88 6.17 -11.87 10.01
N ARG A 89 5.52 -12.51 11.01
CA ARG A 89 6.11 -12.74 12.34
C ARG A 89 6.96 -14.02 12.42
N ALA A 90 6.90 -14.88 11.40
CA ALA A 90 7.57 -16.18 11.41
C ALA A 90 9.00 -16.17 10.83
N SER A 91 9.53 -15.00 10.42
CA SER A 91 10.88 -14.85 9.88
C SER A 91 11.75 -13.88 10.70
N ALA A 92 11.40 -13.66 11.97
CA ALA A 92 12.19 -12.89 12.93
C ALA A 92 13.09 -13.82 13.76
#